data_AF-A0A524I9J0-F1
#
_entry.id   AF-A0A524I9J0-F1
#
_cell.length_a   1.000
_cell.length_b   1.000
_cell.length_c   1.000
_cell.angle_alpha   90.00
_cell.angle_beta   90.00
_cell.angle_gamma   90.00
#
_symmetry.space_group_name_H-M   'P 1'
#
loop_
_entity.id
_entity.type
_entity.pdbx_description
1 polymer ?
#
loop_
_entity_poly.entity_id
_entity_poly.type
_entity_poly.pdbx_seq_one_letter_code
_entity_poly.pdbx_strand_id
1 'polypeptide(L)'
;MTSSDIIAMTGKYQMGNYTRHPVVFVRGEGTRLFDADGREYLDFLGGIAVALLGHAHPGVSQAVSLQVKNLVHVSNLFHVPVQAELGRLVSQSTTGGKVFFCNSGTEANEAAIKLARKWSVDRGRERAHEIVVAEGSFHGRTYGGLSATAQPKFHKGFEPLLPGFRTVPFGDVAALDAALTDGTCAFLIEPIQGESGVRMPPPGYLAEAERLCRARGILLMADEIQTGLGRTGS
;
A
#
# COMPACT_ATOMS: atom_id res chain seq x y z
N MET A 1 1.49 33.87 -8.28
CA MET A 1 2.83 33.24 -8.32
C MET A 1 2.92 32.49 -9.63
N THR A 2 4.03 32.62 -10.34
CA THR A 2 4.27 31.89 -11.59
C THR A 2 4.71 30.45 -11.30
N SER A 3 4.66 29.56 -12.30
CA SER A 3 5.23 28.20 -12.20
C SER A 3 6.67 28.20 -11.72
N SER A 4 7.49 29.12 -12.25
CA SER A 4 8.90 29.29 -11.87
C SER A 4 9.07 29.65 -10.41
N ASP A 5 8.25 30.56 -9.87
CA ASP A 5 8.31 30.95 -8.46
C ASP A 5 8.01 29.74 -7.55
N ILE A 6 7.00 28.94 -7.91
CA ILE A 6 6.56 27.76 -7.14
C ILE A 6 7.63 26.66 -7.16
N ILE A 7 8.26 26.42 -8.32
CA ILE A 7 9.35 25.44 -8.46
C ILE A 7 10.57 25.88 -7.63
N ALA A 8 10.96 27.16 -7.70
CA ALA A 8 12.07 27.70 -6.92
C ALA A 8 11.79 27.61 -5.41
N MET A 9 10.57 27.93 -4.99
CA MET A 9 10.14 27.81 -3.60
C MET A 9 10.18 26.34 -3.12
N THR A 10 9.72 25.41 -3.95
CA THR A 10 9.79 23.97 -3.67
C THR A 10 11.23 23.52 -3.46
N GLY A 11 12.15 23.92 -4.35
CA GLY A 11 13.58 23.60 -4.23
C GLY A 11 14.26 24.22 -3.00
N LYS A 12 13.80 25.39 -2.56
CA LYS A 12 14.36 26.09 -1.38
C LYS A 12 13.89 25.52 -0.05
N TYR A 13 12.62 25.09 0.03
CA TYR A 13 11.96 24.79 1.31
C TYR A 13 11.55 23.33 1.51
N GLN A 14 11.65 22.46 0.49
CA GLN A 14 11.37 21.02 0.61
C GLN A 14 12.63 20.19 0.43
N MET A 15 12.68 19.03 1.11
CA MET A 15 13.75 18.07 0.91
C MET A 15 13.73 17.49 -0.52
N GLY A 16 14.89 17.35 -1.14
CA GLY A 16 15.09 16.85 -2.50
C GLY A 16 15.01 15.31 -2.62
N ASN A 17 13.96 14.69 -2.09
CA ASN A 17 13.78 13.22 -2.09
C ASN A 17 12.95 12.66 -3.26
N TYR A 18 12.59 13.51 -4.24
CA TYR A 18 11.91 13.14 -5.47
C TYR A 18 12.48 13.89 -6.67
N THR A 19 12.66 13.18 -7.79
CA THR A 19 12.82 13.80 -9.09
C THR A 19 11.44 14.24 -9.59
N ARG A 20 11.23 15.55 -9.74
CA ARG A 20 9.94 16.13 -10.14
C ARG A 20 9.98 16.61 -11.58
N HIS A 21 8.90 16.39 -12.33
CA HIS A 21 8.71 17.08 -13.61
C HIS A 21 8.45 18.57 -13.37
N PRO A 22 8.92 19.46 -14.26
CA PRO A 22 8.77 20.91 -14.11
C PRO A 22 7.36 21.38 -14.52
N VAL A 23 6.32 20.82 -13.89
CA VAL A 23 4.90 21.16 -14.12
C VAL A 23 4.27 21.49 -12.77
N VAL A 24 3.48 22.56 -12.73
CA VAL A 24 2.84 23.05 -11.49
C VAL A 24 1.33 22.96 -11.63
N PHE A 25 0.74 21.84 -11.21
CA PHE A 25 -0.71 21.66 -11.21
C PHE A 25 -1.38 22.50 -10.11
N VAL A 26 -2.42 23.24 -10.47
CA VAL A 26 -3.16 24.13 -9.54
C VAL A 26 -4.64 23.80 -9.46
N ARG A 27 -5.17 23.02 -10.40
CA ARG A 27 -6.57 22.57 -10.39
C ARG A 27 -6.67 21.19 -11.01
N GLY A 28 -7.57 20.37 -10.48
CA GLY A 28 -7.95 19.09 -11.06
C GLY A 28 -9.47 18.93 -11.07
N GLU A 29 -9.98 18.27 -12.10
CA GLU A 29 -11.41 18.02 -12.28
C GLU A 29 -11.61 16.71 -13.06
N GLY A 30 -12.21 15.71 -12.43
CA GLY A 30 -12.38 14.39 -13.05
C GLY A 30 -11.03 13.81 -13.45
N THR A 31 -10.82 13.53 -14.74
CA THR A 31 -9.54 13.02 -15.25
C THR A 31 -8.59 14.10 -15.77
N ARG A 32 -8.93 15.39 -15.60
CA ARG A 32 -8.17 16.51 -16.16
C ARG A 32 -7.41 17.25 -15.04
N LEU A 33 -6.20 17.69 -15.37
CA LEU A 33 -5.36 18.55 -14.55
C LEU A 33 -5.05 19.85 -15.31
N PHE A 34 -4.96 20.95 -14.59
CA PHE A 34 -4.66 22.28 -15.14
C PHE A 34 -3.46 22.84 -14.40
N ASP A 35 -2.44 23.25 -15.14
CA ASP A 35 -1.25 23.88 -14.58
C ASP A 35 -1.42 25.39 -14.34
N ALA A 36 -0.47 25.98 -13.64
CA ALA A 36 -0.48 27.41 -13.30
C ALA A 36 -0.37 28.34 -14.50
N ASP A 37 0.08 27.83 -15.66
CA ASP A 37 0.19 28.56 -16.92
C ASP A 37 -1.08 28.38 -17.80
N GLY A 38 -2.10 27.68 -17.28
CA GLY A 38 -3.40 27.48 -17.92
C GLY A 38 -3.45 26.30 -18.88
N ARG A 39 -2.39 25.49 -18.98
CA ARG A 39 -2.38 24.30 -19.83
C ARG A 39 -3.13 23.16 -19.16
N GLU A 40 -3.84 22.43 -20.00
CA GLU A 40 -4.62 21.27 -19.60
C GLU A 40 -3.93 19.94 -19.95
N TYR A 41 -4.11 18.96 -19.06
CA TYR A 41 -3.53 17.63 -19.14
C TYR A 41 -4.60 16.58 -18.87
N LEU A 42 -4.58 15.48 -19.62
CA LEU A 42 -5.32 14.27 -19.27
C LEU A 42 -4.45 13.41 -18.35
N ASP A 43 -4.93 13.13 -17.15
CA ASP A 43 -4.18 12.41 -16.11
C ASP A 43 -4.36 10.90 -16.22
N PHE A 44 -3.34 10.23 -16.74
CA PHE A 44 -3.24 8.76 -16.78
C PHE A 44 -2.48 8.18 -15.58
N LEU A 45 -1.90 9.02 -14.72
CA LEU A 45 -1.17 8.58 -13.53
C LEU A 45 -2.12 8.43 -12.33
N GLY A 46 -3.09 9.33 -12.20
CA GLY A 46 -4.07 9.34 -11.12
C GLY A 46 -3.41 9.43 -9.75
N GLY A 47 -2.28 10.14 -9.64
CA GLY A 47 -1.50 10.20 -8.39
C GLY A 47 -0.95 8.84 -7.94
N ILE A 48 -0.53 8.00 -8.89
CA ILE A 48 -0.10 6.60 -8.65
C ILE A 48 -1.30 5.78 -8.16
N ALA A 49 -2.32 5.69 -9.03
CA ALA A 49 -3.57 4.96 -8.83
C ALA A 49 -4.48 5.43 -7.67
N VAL A 50 -4.19 6.55 -7.00
CA VAL A 50 -4.95 7.09 -5.86
C VAL A 50 -6.27 7.75 -6.27
N ALA A 51 -6.27 8.56 -7.33
CA ALA A 51 -7.42 9.34 -7.78
C ALA A 51 -8.45 8.48 -8.56
N LEU A 52 -8.93 7.39 -7.95
CA LEU A 52 -9.86 6.41 -8.54
C LEU A 52 -11.17 7.05 -9.04
N LEU A 53 -11.72 8.00 -8.28
CA LEU A 53 -12.95 8.73 -8.62
C LEU A 53 -12.68 10.02 -9.41
N GLY A 54 -11.42 10.25 -9.81
CA GLY A 54 -10.96 11.51 -10.39
C GLY A 54 -10.70 12.61 -9.36
N HIS A 55 -10.15 13.71 -9.84
CA HIS A 55 -9.80 14.90 -9.06
C HIS A 55 -11.05 15.67 -8.65
N ALA A 56 -11.07 16.15 -7.41
CA ALA A 56 -12.13 16.99 -6.84
C ALA A 56 -13.55 16.42 -7.03
N HIS A 57 -13.70 15.09 -6.90
CA HIS A 57 -15.01 14.43 -7.04
C HIS A 57 -16.05 15.07 -6.09
N PRO A 58 -17.16 15.64 -6.60
CA PRO A 58 -18.08 16.46 -5.80
C PRO A 58 -18.62 15.75 -4.55
N GLY A 59 -18.93 14.46 -4.66
CA GLY A 59 -19.41 13.66 -3.53
C GLY A 59 -18.36 13.50 -2.42
N VAL A 60 -17.08 13.36 -2.78
CA VAL A 60 -15.98 13.22 -1.79
C VAL A 60 -15.72 14.58 -1.14
N SER A 61 -15.60 15.63 -1.94
CA SER A 61 -15.37 16.99 -1.44
C SER A 61 -16.48 17.45 -0.50
N GLN A 62 -17.74 17.14 -0.82
CA GLN A 62 -18.89 17.46 0.03
C GLN A 62 -18.86 16.67 1.34
N ALA A 63 -18.65 15.35 1.28
CA ALA A 63 -18.62 14.48 2.47
C ALA A 63 -17.52 14.91 3.45
N VAL A 64 -16.30 15.15 2.96
CA VAL A 64 -15.19 15.66 3.77
C VAL A 64 -15.54 17.02 4.37
N SER A 65 -16.03 17.96 3.56
CA SER A 65 -16.38 19.33 4.01
C SER A 65 -17.45 19.34 5.11
N LEU A 66 -18.42 18.42 5.04
CA LEU A 66 -19.43 18.26 6.08
C LEU A 66 -18.83 17.68 7.35
N GLN A 67 -18.05 16.61 7.24
CA GLN A 67 -17.48 15.94 8.40
C GLN A 67 -16.50 16.83 9.18
N VAL A 68 -15.64 17.59 8.51
CA VAL A 68 -14.64 18.46 9.18
C VAL A 68 -15.27 19.63 9.95
N LYS A 69 -16.48 20.08 9.56
CA LYS A 69 -17.24 21.08 10.32
C LYS A 69 -17.87 20.51 11.59
N ASN A 70 -18.04 19.19 11.65
CA ASN A 70 -18.70 18.51 12.76
C ASN A 70 -17.68 17.90 13.73
N LEU A 71 -16.80 17.03 13.24
CA LEU A 71 -15.80 16.33 14.06
C LEU A 71 -14.61 15.88 13.21
N VAL A 72 -13.40 16.33 13.58
CA VAL A 72 -12.16 15.98 12.89
C VAL A 72 -11.44 14.80 13.55
N HIS A 73 -11.21 14.85 14.86
CA HIS A 73 -10.39 13.85 15.55
C HIS A 73 -10.72 13.75 17.04
N VAL A 74 -10.82 12.51 17.55
CA VAL A 74 -11.02 12.23 18.99
C VAL A 74 -10.12 11.10 19.50
N SER A 75 -9.12 10.65 18.74
CA SER A 75 -8.36 9.41 18.99
C SER A 75 -9.21 8.12 18.95
N ASN A 76 -8.57 6.96 19.12
CA ASN A 76 -9.24 5.65 19.17
C ASN A 76 -9.86 5.33 20.55
N LEU A 77 -9.81 6.26 21.51
CA LEU A 77 -10.43 6.07 22.83
C LEU A 77 -11.96 6.24 22.81
N PHE A 78 -12.52 6.81 21.74
CA PHE A 78 -13.95 7.07 21.60
C PHE A 78 -14.48 6.52 20.28
N HIS A 79 -15.80 6.32 20.22
CA HIS A 79 -16.46 5.80 19.03
C HIS A 79 -16.87 6.93 18.09
N VAL A 80 -16.66 6.71 16.79
CA VAL A 80 -17.06 7.64 15.71
C VAL A 80 -18.02 6.93 14.76
N PRO A 81 -19.27 7.41 14.59
CA PRO A 81 -20.29 6.71 13.80
C PRO A 81 -19.87 6.42 12.35
N VAL A 82 -19.26 7.40 11.67
CA VAL A 82 -18.80 7.22 10.28
C VAL A 82 -17.67 6.21 10.14
N GLN A 83 -16.82 6.07 11.15
CA GLN A 83 -15.75 5.06 11.18
C GLN A 83 -16.32 3.65 11.40
N ALA A 84 -17.32 3.52 12.28
CA ALA A 84 -18.02 2.24 12.50
C ALA A 84 -18.73 1.77 11.23
N GLU A 85 -19.42 2.69 10.54
CA GLU A 85 -20.09 2.39 9.28
C GLU A 85 -19.10 2.02 8.17
N LEU A 86 -17.99 2.75 8.03
CA LEU A 86 -16.94 2.38 7.08
C LEU A 86 -16.37 0.99 7.38
N GLY A 87 -16.16 0.66 8.66
CA GLY A 87 -15.69 -0.67 9.07
C GLY A 87 -16.66 -1.77 8.67
N ARG A 88 -17.97 -1.54 8.83
CA ARG A 88 -19.02 -2.45 8.37
C ARG A 88 -18.98 -2.64 6.85
N LEU A 89 -18.92 -1.54 6.09
CA LEU A 89 -18.91 -1.58 4.63
C LEU A 89 -17.70 -2.34 4.09
N VAL A 90 -16.49 -2.02 4.56
CA VAL A 90 -15.24 -2.67 4.12
C VAL A 90 -15.24 -4.17 4.48
N SER A 91 -15.69 -4.52 5.68
CA SER A 91 -15.77 -5.94 6.09
C SER A 91 -16.73 -6.71 5.18
N GLN A 92 -17.90 -6.16 4.88
CA GLN A 92 -18.92 -6.83 4.07
C GLN A 92 -18.60 -6.85 2.57
N SER A 93 -17.80 -5.91 2.07
CA SER A 93 -17.40 -5.86 0.66
C SER A 93 -16.15 -6.69 0.33
N THR A 94 -15.57 -7.38 1.32
CA THR A 94 -14.34 -8.18 1.17
C THR A 94 -14.59 -9.61 1.68
N THR A 95 -13.59 -10.28 2.25
CA THR A 95 -13.70 -11.64 2.80
C THR A 95 -14.28 -11.67 4.23
N GLY A 96 -14.80 -10.54 4.72
CA GLY A 96 -15.26 -10.37 6.10
C GLY A 96 -14.16 -9.90 7.04
N GLY A 97 -14.34 -10.16 8.34
CA GLY A 97 -13.33 -9.88 9.37
C GLY A 97 -13.39 -8.48 9.96
N LYS A 98 -12.28 -8.05 10.57
CA LYS A 98 -12.16 -6.77 11.29
C LYS A 98 -11.24 -5.83 10.52
N VAL A 99 -11.55 -4.53 10.58
CA VAL A 99 -10.81 -3.48 9.87
C VAL A 99 -9.98 -2.68 10.87
N PHE A 100 -8.72 -2.47 10.55
CA PHE A 100 -7.84 -1.52 11.22
C PHE A 100 -7.62 -0.33 10.30
N PHE A 101 -7.91 0.89 10.77
CA PHE A 101 -7.73 2.12 10.00
C PHE A 101 -6.40 2.78 10.36
N CYS A 102 -5.67 3.21 9.33
CA CYS A 102 -4.43 3.98 9.42
C CYS A 102 -4.39 5.02 8.29
N ASN A 103 -3.27 5.72 8.14
CA ASN A 103 -3.17 6.91 7.30
C ASN A 103 -2.41 6.66 5.99
N SER A 104 -1.59 5.61 5.93
CA SER A 104 -0.80 5.28 4.75
C SER A 104 -0.71 3.77 4.52
N GLY A 105 -0.46 3.39 3.26
CA GLY A 105 -0.19 2.00 2.93
C GLY A 105 1.01 1.40 3.67
N THR A 106 2.03 2.23 3.95
CA THR A 106 3.18 1.81 4.77
C THR A 106 2.76 1.46 6.20
N GLU A 107 1.89 2.26 6.84
CA GLU A 107 1.37 1.92 8.17
C GLU A 107 0.49 0.67 8.16
N ALA A 108 -0.28 0.46 7.09
CA ALA A 108 -1.08 -0.76 6.92
C ALA A 108 -0.17 -2.00 6.87
N ASN A 109 0.91 -1.94 6.09
CA ASN A 109 1.87 -3.04 5.99
C ASN A 109 2.65 -3.25 7.30
N GLU A 110 3.07 -2.20 8.01
CA GLU A 110 3.67 -2.32 9.35
C GLU A 110 2.70 -3.01 10.33
N ALA A 111 1.42 -2.65 10.30
CA ALA A 111 0.39 -3.28 11.11
C ALA A 111 0.20 -4.76 10.73
N ALA A 112 0.19 -5.09 9.44
CA ALA A 112 0.08 -6.46 8.94
C ALA A 112 1.29 -7.33 9.34
N ILE A 113 2.51 -6.81 9.19
CA ILE A 113 3.77 -7.46 9.63
C ILE A 113 3.70 -7.79 11.13
N LYS A 114 3.30 -6.81 11.95
CA LYS A 114 3.16 -7.00 13.41
C LYS A 114 2.07 -8.02 13.73
N LEU A 115 0.93 -7.95 13.05
CA LEU A 115 -0.19 -8.86 13.25
C LEU A 115 0.20 -10.30 12.90
N ALA A 116 0.91 -10.52 11.79
CA ALA A 116 1.36 -11.86 11.39
C ALA A 116 2.34 -12.49 12.39
N ARG A 117 3.32 -11.70 12.87
CA ARG A 117 4.25 -12.15 13.91
C ARG A 117 3.54 -12.44 15.23
N LYS A 118 2.64 -11.55 15.67
CA LYS A 118 1.84 -11.76 16.89
C LYS A 118 0.93 -12.99 16.77
N TRP A 119 0.27 -13.16 15.63
CA TRP A 119 -0.60 -14.30 15.35
C TRP A 119 0.14 -15.62 15.51
N SER A 120 1.38 -15.67 15.03
CA SER A 120 2.25 -16.85 15.16
C SER A 120 2.58 -17.17 16.61
N VAL A 121 2.98 -16.16 17.40
CA VAL A 121 3.22 -16.29 18.84
C VAL A 121 1.97 -16.76 19.58
N ASP A 122 0.81 -16.16 19.32
CA ASP A 122 -0.47 -16.52 19.94
C ASP A 122 -0.92 -17.96 19.58
N ARG A 123 -0.33 -18.58 18.56
CA ARG A 123 -0.55 -19.98 18.15
C ARG A 123 0.56 -20.93 18.62
N GLY A 124 1.44 -20.49 19.52
CA GLY A 124 2.54 -21.30 20.04
C GLY A 124 3.70 -21.51 19.06
N ARG A 125 3.73 -20.75 17.95
CA ARG A 125 4.80 -20.80 16.94
C ARG A 125 5.77 -19.63 17.14
N GLU A 126 6.34 -19.51 18.35
CA GLU A 126 7.17 -18.36 18.76
C GLU A 126 8.39 -18.11 17.86
N ARG A 127 8.95 -19.17 17.27
CA ARG A 127 10.09 -19.08 16.35
C ARG A 127 9.69 -18.70 14.93
N ALA A 128 8.40 -18.79 14.59
CA ALA A 128 7.91 -18.45 13.27
C ALA A 128 7.65 -16.94 13.16
N HIS A 129 8.63 -16.21 12.64
CA HIS A 129 8.61 -14.76 12.50
C HIS A 129 9.08 -14.29 11.12
N GLU A 130 9.56 -15.22 10.28
CA GLU A 130 9.96 -14.93 8.90
C GLU A 130 8.73 -14.61 8.05
N ILE A 131 8.83 -13.55 7.26
CA ILE A 131 7.85 -13.18 6.25
C ILE A 131 8.52 -13.36 4.88
N VAL A 132 7.92 -14.20 4.04
CA VAL A 132 8.36 -14.35 2.66
C VAL A 132 7.82 -13.18 1.84
N VAL A 133 8.62 -12.61 0.95
CA VAL A 133 8.27 -11.53 0.02
C VAL A 133 8.78 -11.86 -1.38
N ALA A 134 8.16 -11.29 -2.41
CA ALA A 134 8.57 -11.52 -3.80
C ALA A 134 9.55 -10.45 -4.32
N GLU A 135 10.54 -10.84 -5.09
CA GLU A 135 11.48 -9.94 -5.78
C GLU A 135 10.73 -8.88 -6.60
N GLY A 136 11.14 -7.61 -6.46
CA GLY A 136 10.46 -6.48 -7.09
C GLY A 136 9.25 -5.96 -6.31
N SER A 137 8.97 -6.46 -5.11
CA SER A 137 7.87 -5.92 -4.30
C SER A 137 8.10 -4.48 -3.87
N PHE A 138 7.02 -3.75 -3.56
CA PHE A 138 7.05 -2.46 -2.89
C PHE A 138 5.98 -2.38 -1.78
N HIS A 139 6.44 -2.39 -0.52
CA HIS A 139 5.55 -2.46 0.65
C HIS A 139 5.73 -1.27 1.62
N GLY A 140 6.50 -0.26 1.23
CA GLY A 140 6.63 0.99 1.99
C GLY A 140 8.06 1.42 2.24
N ARG A 141 8.22 2.49 3.03
CA ARG A 141 9.51 3.15 3.26
C ARG A 141 9.91 3.29 4.73
N THR A 142 9.10 2.83 5.68
CA THR A 142 9.52 2.62 7.08
C THR A 142 10.41 1.39 7.17
N TYR A 143 11.21 1.22 8.23
CA TYR A 143 12.15 0.11 8.29
C TYR A 143 11.54 -1.29 8.10
N GLY A 144 10.32 -1.57 8.60
CA GLY A 144 9.65 -2.84 8.35
C GLY A 144 9.16 -2.97 6.91
N GLY A 145 8.46 -1.95 6.39
CA GLY A 145 8.02 -1.90 4.99
C GLY A 145 9.18 -1.90 3.97
N LEU A 146 10.30 -1.30 4.33
CA LEU A 146 11.53 -1.23 3.53
C LEU A 146 12.23 -2.59 3.49
N SER A 147 12.28 -3.32 4.62
CA SER A 147 12.74 -4.70 4.64
C SER A 147 11.85 -5.65 3.83
N ALA A 148 10.54 -5.38 3.79
CA ALA A 148 9.61 -6.14 2.96
C ALA A 148 9.69 -5.78 1.46
N THR A 149 10.12 -4.56 1.14
CA THR A 149 10.33 -4.07 -0.23
C THR A 149 11.57 -4.73 -0.83
N ALA A 150 11.40 -5.72 -1.70
CA ALA A 150 12.50 -6.50 -2.28
C ALA A 150 13.10 -5.80 -3.53
N GLN A 151 13.53 -4.55 -3.35
CA GLN A 151 14.14 -3.72 -4.40
C GLN A 151 15.42 -3.05 -3.87
N PRO A 152 16.62 -3.56 -4.22
CA PRO A 152 17.90 -3.09 -3.66
C PRO A 152 18.15 -1.58 -3.77
N LYS A 153 17.59 -0.92 -4.80
CA LYS A 153 17.71 0.54 -4.99
C LYS A 153 17.17 1.35 -3.81
N PHE A 154 16.19 0.82 -3.06
CA PHE A 154 15.62 1.49 -1.91
C PHE A 154 16.36 1.19 -0.60
N HIS A 155 17.23 0.16 -0.58
CA HIS A 155 17.95 -0.25 0.64
C HIS A 155 19.22 0.55 0.88
N LYS A 156 19.90 0.95 -0.20
CA LYS A 156 21.22 1.59 -0.17
C LYS A 156 21.25 2.77 0.80
N GLY A 157 22.05 2.64 1.84
CA GLY A 157 22.28 3.69 2.85
C GLY A 157 21.34 3.64 4.06
N PHE A 158 20.42 2.68 4.10
CA PHE A 158 19.55 2.41 5.26
C PHE A 158 19.90 1.09 5.96
N GLU A 159 20.87 0.34 5.45
CA GLU A 159 21.30 -0.92 6.05
C GLU A 159 22.02 -0.73 7.39
N PRO A 160 21.94 -1.70 8.34
CA PRO A 160 21.21 -2.97 8.24
C PRO A 160 19.69 -2.79 8.36
N LEU A 161 18.95 -3.59 7.58
CA LEU A 161 17.49 -3.61 7.59
C LEU A 161 16.94 -4.51 8.71
N LEU A 162 15.64 -4.40 9.00
CA LEU A 162 14.97 -5.27 9.96
C LEU A 162 15.05 -6.74 9.49
N PRO A 163 15.53 -7.69 10.32
CA PRO A 163 15.61 -9.10 9.96
C PRO A 163 14.24 -9.78 9.90
N GLY A 164 14.24 -11.05 9.44
CA GLY A 164 13.04 -11.88 9.36
C GLY A 164 12.25 -11.68 8.06
N PHE A 165 12.92 -11.33 6.97
CA PHE A 165 12.36 -11.28 5.62
C PHE A 165 13.16 -12.19 4.69
N ARG A 166 12.45 -12.96 3.87
CA ARG A 166 13.04 -13.89 2.90
C ARG A 166 12.47 -13.59 1.52
N THR A 167 13.34 -13.29 0.57
CA THR A 167 12.93 -12.97 -0.81
C THR A 167 12.89 -14.23 -1.68
N VAL A 168 11.84 -14.36 -2.48
CA VAL A 168 11.72 -15.37 -3.56
C VAL A 168 11.46 -14.71 -4.92
N PRO A 169 11.81 -15.34 -6.05
CA PRO A 169 11.43 -14.84 -7.37
C PRO A 169 9.91 -14.68 -7.51
N PHE A 170 9.46 -13.55 -8.06
CA PHE A 170 8.03 -13.31 -8.30
C PHE A 170 7.48 -14.27 -9.36
N GLY A 171 6.37 -14.95 -9.05
CA GLY A 171 5.72 -15.89 -9.96
C GLY A 171 6.28 -17.32 -9.93
N ASP A 172 7.28 -17.61 -9.10
CA ASP A 172 7.86 -18.95 -8.96
C ASP A 172 7.22 -19.70 -7.78
N VAL A 173 6.34 -20.64 -8.09
CA VAL A 173 5.67 -21.49 -7.09
C VAL A 173 6.65 -22.40 -6.36
N ALA A 174 7.63 -22.98 -7.07
CA ALA A 174 8.56 -23.93 -6.48
C ALA A 174 9.50 -23.22 -5.49
N ALA A 175 9.97 -22.03 -5.84
CA ALA A 175 10.77 -21.21 -4.95
C ALA A 175 9.97 -20.72 -3.73
N LEU A 176 8.70 -20.32 -3.93
CA LEU A 176 7.80 -20.01 -2.82
C LEU A 176 7.64 -21.22 -1.90
N ASP A 177 7.34 -22.39 -2.45
CA ASP A 177 7.12 -23.63 -1.70
C ASP A 177 8.32 -23.99 -0.81
N ALA A 178 9.52 -23.92 -1.37
CA ALA A 178 10.77 -24.18 -0.65
C ALA A 178 11.07 -23.13 0.44
N ALA A 179 10.58 -21.90 0.29
CA ALA A 179 10.78 -20.82 1.25
C ALA A 179 9.80 -20.84 2.43
N LEU A 180 8.66 -21.52 2.29
CA LEU A 180 7.65 -21.66 3.35
C LEU A 180 8.06 -22.77 4.33
N THR A 181 8.76 -22.37 5.39
CA THR A 181 9.29 -23.28 6.43
C THR A 181 8.52 -23.18 7.74
N ASP A 182 8.88 -24.01 8.72
CA ASP A 182 8.34 -23.92 10.08
C ASP A 182 8.60 -22.55 10.73
N GLY A 183 9.65 -21.84 10.32
CA GLY A 183 10.02 -20.48 10.76
C GLY A 183 9.22 -19.35 10.09
N THR A 184 8.34 -19.67 9.15
CA THR A 184 7.57 -18.69 8.37
C THR A 184 6.20 -18.45 8.99
N CYS A 185 5.84 -17.18 9.22
CA CYS A 185 4.51 -16.79 9.69
C CYS A 185 3.61 -16.24 8.57
N ALA A 186 4.19 -15.66 7.52
CA ALA A 186 3.43 -15.05 6.43
C ALA A 186 4.14 -15.09 5.07
N PHE A 187 3.36 -15.00 4.00
CA PHE A 187 3.77 -14.56 2.68
C PHE A 187 3.07 -13.24 2.36
N LEU A 188 3.84 -12.18 2.10
CA LEU A 188 3.34 -10.85 1.71
C LEU A 188 3.56 -10.64 0.21
N ILE A 189 2.48 -10.33 -0.50
CA ILE A 189 2.48 -10.30 -1.96
C ILE A 189 1.52 -9.24 -2.52
N GLU A 190 1.95 -8.51 -3.55
CA GLU A 190 1.06 -7.70 -4.39
C GLU A 190 0.37 -8.61 -5.43
N PRO A 191 -0.96 -8.51 -5.65
CA PRO A 191 -1.61 -9.26 -6.72
C PRO A 191 -1.05 -8.94 -8.11
N ILE A 192 -0.65 -7.69 -8.33
CA ILE A 192 0.09 -7.20 -9.50
C ILE A 192 1.16 -6.26 -8.95
N GLN A 193 2.44 -6.47 -9.28
CA GLN A 193 3.49 -5.56 -8.79
C GLN A 193 3.43 -4.24 -9.55
N GLY A 194 3.01 -3.19 -8.87
CA GLY A 194 2.78 -1.88 -9.46
C GLY A 194 4.07 -1.14 -9.80
N GLU A 195 4.84 -0.83 -8.75
CA GLU A 195 6.09 -0.06 -8.82
C GLU A 195 7.16 -0.74 -9.70
N SER A 196 7.13 -2.07 -9.82
CA SER A 196 8.03 -2.83 -10.68
C SER A 196 7.61 -2.89 -12.15
N GLY A 197 6.74 -1.98 -12.59
CA GLY A 197 6.34 -1.84 -13.98
C GLY A 197 5.12 -2.66 -14.35
N VAL A 198 4.13 -2.73 -13.47
CA VAL A 198 2.84 -3.44 -13.71
C VAL A 198 3.07 -4.91 -14.11
N ARG A 199 3.83 -5.63 -13.29
CA ARG A 199 4.15 -7.05 -13.54
C ARG A 199 2.99 -7.93 -13.11
N MET A 200 2.34 -8.55 -14.09
CA MET A 200 1.30 -9.54 -13.84
C MET A 200 1.92 -10.85 -13.34
N PRO A 201 1.32 -11.52 -12.33
CA PRO A 201 1.75 -12.86 -11.95
C PRO A 201 1.40 -13.87 -13.06
N PRO A 202 2.12 -15.00 -13.16
CA PRO A 202 1.72 -16.10 -14.01
C PRO A 202 0.31 -16.61 -13.62
N PRO A 203 -0.48 -17.12 -14.60
CA PRO A 203 -1.79 -17.71 -14.32
C PRO A 203 -1.70 -18.79 -13.23
N GLY A 204 -2.61 -18.74 -12.26
CA GLY A 204 -2.68 -19.70 -11.16
C GLY A 204 -1.69 -19.47 -10.01
N TYR A 205 -0.70 -18.58 -10.15
CA TYR A 205 0.31 -18.33 -9.10
C TYR A 205 -0.31 -17.94 -7.75
N LEU A 206 -1.24 -16.97 -7.73
CA LEU A 206 -1.86 -16.49 -6.48
C LEU A 206 -2.72 -17.57 -5.81
N ALA A 207 -3.48 -18.34 -6.60
CA ALA A 207 -4.30 -19.43 -6.09
C ALA A 207 -3.44 -20.53 -5.45
N GLU A 208 -2.31 -20.85 -6.08
CA GLU A 208 -1.37 -21.84 -5.55
C GLU A 208 -0.64 -21.31 -4.31
N ALA A 209 -0.24 -20.04 -4.29
CA ALA A 209 0.32 -19.40 -3.11
C ALA A 209 -0.64 -19.44 -1.91
N GLU A 210 -1.93 -19.16 -2.13
CA GLU A 210 -2.96 -19.31 -1.10
C GLU A 210 -3.07 -20.76 -0.60
N ARG A 211 -3.12 -21.74 -1.52
CA ARG A 211 -3.20 -23.16 -1.19
C ARG A 211 -2.04 -23.60 -0.32
N LEU A 212 -0.81 -23.23 -0.69
CA LEU A 212 0.42 -23.54 0.04
C LEU A 212 0.45 -22.89 1.43
N CYS A 213 0.09 -21.61 1.53
CA CYS A 213 0.03 -20.90 2.81
C CYS A 213 -1.01 -21.56 3.75
N ARG A 214 -2.21 -21.81 3.24
CA ARG A 214 -3.30 -22.44 3.99
C ARG A 214 -2.93 -23.83 4.50
N ALA A 215 -2.31 -24.66 3.66
CA ALA A 215 -1.91 -26.03 4.03
C ALA A 215 -0.89 -26.07 5.17
N ARG A 216 -0.08 -25.01 5.33
CA ARG A 216 0.98 -24.93 6.36
C ARG A 216 0.62 -24.06 7.55
N GLY A 217 -0.60 -23.52 7.60
CA GLY A 217 -0.97 -22.53 8.61
C GLY A 217 -0.07 -21.29 8.56
N ILE A 218 0.24 -20.81 7.37
CA ILE A 218 0.96 -19.56 7.12
C ILE A 218 -0.06 -18.54 6.60
N LEU A 219 0.07 -17.28 7.03
CA LEU A 219 -0.84 -16.23 6.57
C LEU A 219 -0.46 -15.78 5.16
N LEU A 220 -1.45 -15.67 4.27
CA LEU A 220 -1.30 -14.93 3.03
C LEU A 220 -1.72 -13.47 3.29
N MET A 221 -0.81 -12.53 3.06
CA MET A 221 -1.08 -11.09 3.15
C MET A 221 -1.07 -10.51 1.74
N ALA A 222 -2.24 -10.10 1.24
CA ALA A 222 -2.38 -9.45 -0.06
C ALA A 222 -2.23 -7.93 0.12
N ASP A 223 -1.17 -7.37 -0.46
CA ASP A 223 -0.98 -5.92 -0.54
C ASP A 223 -1.78 -5.37 -1.73
N GLU A 224 -2.97 -4.86 -1.44
CA GLU A 224 -3.88 -4.25 -2.40
C GLU A 224 -3.88 -2.71 -2.36
N ILE A 225 -2.80 -2.09 -1.85
CA ILE A 225 -2.70 -0.62 -1.79
C ILE A 225 -2.88 0.00 -3.18
N GLN A 226 -2.36 -0.64 -4.24
CA GLN A 226 -2.46 -0.15 -5.61
C GLN A 226 -3.53 -0.86 -6.44
N THR A 227 -3.73 -2.17 -6.22
CA THR A 227 -4.61 -3.01 -7.05
C THR A 227 -6.07 -3.05 -6.57
N GLY A 228 -6.33 -2.64 -5.33
CA GLY A 228 -7.65 -2.74 -4.72
C GLY A 228 -8.65 -1.69 -5.22
N LEU A 229 -9.80 -1.66 -4.54
CA LEU A 229 -10.88 -0.68 -4.76
C LEU A 229 -11.34 -0.56 -6.22
N GLY A 230 -11.44 -1.71 -6.91
CA GLY A 230 -11.96 -1.81 -8.27
C GLY A 230 -10.97 -1.46 -9.38
N ARG A 231 -9.70 -1.19 -9.07
CA ARG A 231 -8.67 -0.82 -10.07
C ARG A 231 -8.52 -1.88 -11.16
N THR A 232 -8.60 -3.16 -10.80
CA THR A 232 -8.47 -4.30 -11.73
C THR A 232 -9.78 -4.70 -12.40
N GLY A 233 -10.91 -4.09 -12.03
CA GLY A 233 -12.24 -4.42 -12.56
C GLY A 233 -12.82 -5.77 -12.11
N SER A 234 -12.15 -6.44 -11.17
CA SER A 234 -12.54 -7.73 -10.58
C SER A 234 -13.10 -7.57 -9.17
#